data_AF-A0A0C1MV09-F1
#
_entry.id   AF-A0A0C1MV09-F1
#
_cell.length_a   1.000
_cell.length_b   1.000
_cell.length_c   1.000
_cell.angle_alpha   90.00
_cell.angle_beta   90.00
_cell.angle_gamma   90.00
#
_symmetry.space_group_name_H-M   'P 1'
#
loop_
_entity.id
_entity.type
_entity.pdbx_description
1 polymer ?
#
loop_
_entity_poly.entity_id
_entity_poly.type
_entity_poly.pdbx_seq_one_letter_code
_entity_poly.pdbx_strand_id
1 'polypeptide(L)'
;MKERNMEKYKKTGFSLIELAAVILIIAFLISSISIAYSMIKQASLRSIISEANTFTDAINLFEQKYRSLPGDFPYASVQWGTACDSTPSNCNGNGDGVIEYSYSSLSQNEALRAWQHLSLAGMIIGSYTGVTDLAGTTYIGVNAPMAQYNKKGWSFQNEVRYSHLEQYLEIGGPRLGFPPNDSILPTIDAYSIDNKIDDGYPRNGLVWGATIYGFPGGCYFPDTTTAPYTTDATNGSCILEFTFRKNR
;
A
#
# COMPACT_ATOMS: atom_id res chain seq x y z
N MET A 1 -57.89 48.60 44.87
CA MET A 1 -56.66 47.84 45.21
C MET A 1 -56.86 46.42 44.69
N LYS A 2 -56.18 46.01 43.61
CA LYS A 2 -56.38 44.71 42.95
C LYS A 2 -55.09 43.91 43.13
N GLU A 3 -55.11 42.91 44.01
CA GLU A 3 -53.97 42.01 44.22
C GLU A 3 -53.77 41.16 42.95
N ARG A 4 -52.58 41.24 42.35
CA ARG A 4 -52.17 40.39 41.23
C ARG A 4 -51.58 39.10 41.81
N ASN A 5 -52.31 38.00 41.71
CA ASN A 5 -51.79 36.67 42.00
C ASN A 5 -50.69 36.32 40.99
N MET A 6 -49.44 36.26 41.44
CA MET A 6 -48.35 35.66 40.66
C MET A 6 -48.47 34.14 40.71
N GLU A 7 -48.83 33.51 39.60
CA GLU A 7 -48.65 32.07 39.43
C GLU A 7 -47.16 31.72 39.50
N LYS A 8 -46.78 30.96 40.53
CA LYS A 8 -45.43 30.38 40.65
C LYS A 8 -45.26 29.31 39.57
N TYR A 9 -44.52 29.62 38.51
CA TYR A 9 -44.00 28.61 37.60
C TYR A 9 -43.08 27.64 38.36
N LYS A 10 -43.52 26.38 38.55
CA LYS A 10 -42.66 25.30 39.03
C LYS A 10 -41.56 25.07 38.01
N LYS A 11 -40.33 25.51 38.32
CA LYS A 11 -39.14 25.08 37.56
C LYS A 11 -38.93 23.60 37.84
N THR A 12 -39.26 22.74 36.89
CA THR A 12 -38.89 21.33 36.90
C THR A 12 -37.41 21.23 36.53
N GLY A 13 -36.55 20.94 37.51
CA GLY A 13 -35.17 20.56 37.27
C GLY A 13 -35.09 19.10 36.84
N PHE A 14 -34.09 18.76 36.02
CA PHE A 14 -33.81 17.37 35.67
C PHE A 14 -33.46 16.57 36.93
N SER A 15 -33.98 15.35 37.01
CA SER A 15 -33.65 14.41 38.08
C SER A 15 -32.22 13.91 37.93
N LEU A 16 -31.56 13.60 39.05
CA LEU A 16 -30.23 12.98 39.06
C LEU A 16 -30.21 11.66 38.27
N ILE A 17 -31.30 10.89 38.30
CA ILE A 17 -31.39 9.63 37.56
C ILE A 17 -31.50 9.85 36.05
N GLU A 18 -32.15 10.93 35.63
CA GLU A 18 -32.29 11.30 34.21
C GLU A 18 -30.93 11.71 33.64
N LEU A 19 -30.17 12.51 34.40
CA LEU A 19 -28.81 12.90 34.00
C LEU A 19 -27.85 11.70 34.00
N ALA A 20 -27.97 10.79 34.98
CA ALA A 20 -27.14 9.59 35.06
C ALA A 20 -27.37 8.62 33.88
N ALA A 21 -28.64 8.40 33.48
CA ALA A 21 -28.96 7.57 32.32
C ALA A 21 -28.42 8.17 31.02
N VAL A 22 -28.46 9.50 30.86
CA VAL A 22 -27.90 10.19 29.68
C VAL A 22 -26.39 10.01 29.60
N ILE A 23 -25.65 10.20 30.70
CA ILE A 23 -24.20 10.01 30.73
C ILE A 23 -23.83 8.55 30.44
N LEU A 24 -24.60 7.59 30.99
CA LEU A 24 -24.40 6.17 30.72
C LEU A 24 -24.52 5.85 29.22
N ILE A 25 -25.56 6.38 28.57
CA ILE A 25 -25.76 6.19 27.12
C ILE A 25 -24.59 6.80 26.34
N ILE A 26 -24.16 8.02 26.68
CA ILE A 26 -23.02 8.67 26.03
C ILE A 26 -21.74 7.86 26.19
N ALA A 27 -21.46 7.32 27.40
CA ALA A 27 -20.29 6.50 27.65
C ALA A 27 -20.29 5.22 26.78
N PHE A 28 -21.42 4.51 26.70
CA PHE A 28 -21.54 3.33 25.84
C PHE A 28 -21.37 3.66 24.36
N LEU A 29 -21.93 4.79 23.89
CA LEU A 29 -21.76 5.22 22.50
C LEU A 29 -20.29 5.47 22.19
N ILE A 30 -19.58 6.21 23.05
CA ILE A 30 -18.15 6.50 22.87
C ILE A 30 -17.35 5.18 22.82
N SER A 31 -17.54 4.27 23.78
CA SER A 31 -16.84 2.99 23.81
C SER A 31 -17.12 2.13 22.57
N SER A 32 -18.39 2.04 22.14
CA SER A 32 -18.78 1.25 20.96
C SER A 32 -18.13 1.77 19.67
N ILE A 33 -18.09 3.09 19.51
CA ILE A 33 -17.52 3.76 18.34
C ILE A 33 -16.00 3.57 18.31
N SER A 34 -15.30 3.69 19.44
CA SER A 34 -13.86 3.45 19.53
C SER A 34 -13.47 2.03 19.10
N ILE A 35 -14.26 1.02 19.49
CA ILE A 35 -14.03 -0.37 19.07
C ILE A 35 -14.22 -0.49 17.56
N ALA A 36 -15.32 0.05 17.02
CA ALA A 36 -15.60 0.03 15.59
C ALA A 36 -14.46 0.67 14.77
N TYR A 37 -13.94 1.82 15.21
CA TYR A 37 -12.80 2.47 14.55
C TYR A 37 -11.54 1.59 14.53
N SER A 38 -11.21 0.94 15.65
CA SER A 38 -10.04 0.05 15.70
C SER A 38 -10.19 -1.18 14.80
N MET A 39 -11.39 -1.73 14.68
CA MET A 39 -11.69 -2.83 13.75
C MET A 39 -11.54 -2.40 12.28
N ILE A 40 -12.05 -1.22 11.92
CA ILE A 40 -11.90 -0.66 10.56
C ILE A 40 -10.42 -0.45 10.25
N LYS A 41 -9.66 0.14 11.18
CA LYS A 41 -8.21 0.33 11.01
C LYS A 41 -7.48 -0.99 10.76
N GLN A 42 -7.75 -2.01 11.58
CA GLN A 42 -7.15 -3.34 11.40
C GLN A 42 -7.56 -4.00 10.09
N ALA A 43 -8.81 -3.84 9.65
CA ALA A 43 -9.25 -4.35 8.35
C ALA A 43 -8.49 -3.67 7.20
N SER A 44 -8.28 -2.35 7.29
CA SER A 44 -7.49 -1.61 6.31
C SER A 44 -6.02 -2.08 6.26
N LEU A 45 -5.37 -2.33 7.40
CA LEU A 45 -4.00 -2.87 7.43
C LEU A 45 -3.93 -4.30 6.87
N ARG A 46 -4.91 -5.15 7.20
CA ARG A 46 -5.01 -6.51 6.64
C ARG A 46 -5.24 -6.51 5.13
N SER A 47 -5.89 -5.48 4.58
CA SER A 47 -6.08 -5.36 3.12
C SER A 47 -4.76 -5.28 2.38
N ILE A 48 -3.75 -4.58 2.93
CA ILE A 48 -2.40 -4.49 2.36
C ILE A 48 -1.77 -5.89 2.24
N ILE A 49 -1.83 -6.67 3.32
CA ILE A 49 -1.31 -8.05 3.36
C ILE A 49 -2.01 -8.93 2.33
N SER A 50 -3.34 -8.85 2.27
CA SER A 50 -4.14 -9.63 1.32
C SER A 50 -3.81 -9.27 -0.13
N GLU A 51 -3.63 -7.99 -0.43
CA GLU A 51 -3.26 -7.51 -1.76
C GLU A 51 -1.85 -7.97 -2.15
N ALA A 52 -0.86 -7.82 -1.26
CA ALA A 52 0.52 -8.29 -1.48
C ALA A 52 0.58 -9.79 -1.79
N ASN A 53 -0.14 -10.61 -1.03
CA ASN A 53 -0.25 -12.05 -1.28
C ASN A 53 -0.92 -12.35 -2.63
N THR A 54 -2.03 -11.66 -2.93
CA THR A 54 -2.75 -11.83 -4.20
C THR A 54 -1.85 -11.54 -5.40
N PHE A 55 -1.07 -10.46 -5.35
CA PHE A 55 -0.14 -10.12 -6.42
C PHE A 55 1.03 -11.10 -6.49
N THR A 56 1.58 -11.53 -5.35
CA THR A 56 2.63 -12.56 -5.30
C THR A 56 2.17 -13.87 -5.93
N ASP A 57 0.96 -14.32 -5.63
CA ASP A 57 0.35 -15.51 -6.24
C ASP A 57 0.14 -15.32 -7.75
N ALA A 58 -0.30 -14.14 -8.18
CA ALA A 58 -0.47 -13.82 -9.60
C ALA A 58 0.87 -13.83 -10.36
N ILE A 59 1.94 -13.28 -9.76
CA ILE A 59 3.30 -13.32 -10.33
C ILE A 59 3.79 -14.77 -10.46
N ASN A 60 3.63 -15.57 -9.41
CA ASN A 60 4.02 -16.98 -9.41
C ASN A 60 3.24 -17.78 -10.47
N LEU A 61 1.94 -17.53 -10.61
CA LEU A 61 1.11 -18.16 -11.64
C LEU A 61 1.54 -17.73 -13.05
N PHE A 62 1.89 -16.46 -13.23
CA PHE A 62 2.41 -15.92 -14.48
C PHE A 62 3.71 -16.63 -14.87
N GLU A 63 4.66 -16.72 -13.94
CA GLU A 63 5.95 -17.39 -14.16
C GLU A 63 5.78 -18.88 -14.45
N GLN A 64 4.85 -19.57 -13.77
CA GLN A 64 4.54 -20.97 -14.06
C GLN A 64 3.99 -21.17 -15.48
N LYS A 65 3.11 -20.27 -15.94
CA LYS A 65 2.46 -20.35 -17.24
C LYS A 65 3.39 -19.95 -18.39
N TYR A 66 4.11 -18.85 -18.25
CA TYR A 66 4.90 -18.25 -19.34
C TYR A 66 6.40 -18.47 -19.21
N ARG A 67 6.89 -19.07 -18.11
CA ARG A 67 8.32 -19.33 -17.84
C ARG A 67 9.18 -18.06 -17.84
N SER A 68 8.58 -16.92 -17.51
CA SER A 68 9.22 -15.61 -17.38
C SER A 68 8.33 -14.73 -16.49
N LEU A 69 8.90 -13.66 -15.91
CA LEU A 69 8.17 -12.74 -15.04
C LEU A 69 7.26 -11.80 -15.86
N PRO A 70 6.17 -11.29 -15.25
CA PRO A 70 5.39 -10.22 -15.89
C PRO A 70 6.28 -8.98 -16.05
N GLY A 71 6.06 -8.18 -17.09
CA GLY A 71 6.94 -7.06 -17.47
C GLY A 71 8.17 -7.51 -18.26
N ASP A 72 8.91 -8.49 -17.73
CA ASP A 72 10.13 -9.10 -18.30
C ASP A 72 9.85 -10.05 -19.50
N PHE A 73 8.59 -10.47 -19.70
CA PHE A 73 8.22 -11.44 -20.72
C PHE A 73 8.56 -11.02 -22.17
N PRO A 74 9.47 -11.73 -22.88
CA PRO A 74 9.96 -11.29 -24.19
C PRO A 74 9.00 -11.57 -25.37
N TYR A 75 7.93 -12.34 -25.13
CA TYR A 75 6.96 -12.73 -26.17
C TYR A 75 5.56 -12.13 -25.93
N ALA A 76 5.46 -11.07 -25.14
CA ALA A 76 4.20 -10.43 -24.77
C ALA A 76 3.38 -9.95 -25.99
N SER A 77 4.04 -9.34 -26.97
CA SER A 77 3.41 -8.89 -28.22
C SER A 77 2.90 -10.04 -29.09
N VAL A 78 3.52 -11.23 -29.04
CA VAL A 78 3.02 -12.42 -29.74
C VAL A 78 1.77 -12.95 -29.04
N GLN A 79 1.75 -12.90 -27.70
CA GLN A 79 0.65 -13.41 -26.88
C GLN A 79 -0.61 -12.54 -26.95
N TRP A 80 -0.45 -11.21 -26.92
CA TRP A 80 -1.57 -10.27 -26.80
C TRP A 80 -1.72 -9.29 -27.98
N GLY A 81 -0.75 -9.23 -28.88
CA GLY A 81 -0.79 -8.33 -30.04
C GLY A 81 -1.05 -6.89 -29.65
N THR A 82 -1.96 -6.24 -30.39
CA THR A 82 -2.32 -4.83 -30.20
C THR A 82 -3.08 -4.55 -28.90
N ALA A 83 -3.55 -5.57 -28.17
CA ALA A 83 -4.14 -5.37 -26.86
C ALA A 83 -3.10 -4.93 -25.81
N CYS A 84 -1.82 -5.21 -26.05
CA CYS A 84 -0.73 -4.74 -25.19
C CYS A 84 -0.14 -3.42 -25.68
N ASP A 85 0.32 -3.38 -26.93
CA ASP A 85 0.80 -2.16 -27.58
C ASP A 85 0.71 -2.31 -29.10
N SER A 86 0.46 -1.20 -29.80
CA SER A 86 0.51 -1.15 -31.26
C SER A 86 1.91 -1.46 -31.83
N THR A 87 2.95 -1.18 -31.04
CA THR A 87 4.36 -1.40 -31.39
C THR A 87 4.88 -2.59 -30.56
N PRO A 88 5.18 -3.75 -31.19
CA PRO A 88 5.57 -4.97 -30.47
C PRO A 88 6.73 -4.80 -29.47
N SER A 89 7.75 -4.02 -29.81
CA SER A 89 8.94 -3.79 -28.97
C SER A 89 8.67 -2.96 -27.70
N ASN A 90 7.51 -2.29 -27.62
CA ASN A 90 7.11 -1.57 -26.42
C ASN A 90 6.46 -2.50 -25.39
N CYS A 91 5.89 -3.62 -25.83
CA CYS A 91 5.19 -4.58 -25.00
C CYS A 91 6.13 -5.67 -24.43
N ASN A 92 7.15 -6.07 -25.19
CA ASN A 92 8.06 -7.13 -24.77
C ASN A 92 9.07 -6.63 -23.72
N GLY A 93 9.27 -7.42 -22.67
CA GLY A 93 10.40 -7.27 -21.76
C GLY A 93 11.70 -7.84 -22.32
N ASN A 94 12.78 -7.70 -21.56
CA ASN A 94 14.11 -8.09 -22.01
C ASN A 94 14.43 -9.59 -21.77
N GLY A 95 13.70 -10.27 -20.87
CA GLY A 95 13.84 -11.69 -20.56
C GLY A 95 15.03 -12.03 -19.66
N ASP A 96 15.55 -11.08 -18.89
CA ASP A 96 16.70 -11.25 -17.99
C ASP A 96 16.32 -11.76 -16.59
N GLY A 97 15.02 -11.88 -16.30
CA GLY A 97 14.49 -12.39 -15.04
C GLY A 97 14.43 -11.35 -13.92
N VAL A 98 14.52 -10.07 -14.26
CA VAL A 98 14.34 -8.93 -13.36
C VAL A 98 13.21 -8.05 -13.89
N ILE A 99 12.32 -7.59 -13.00
CA ILE A 99 11.32 -6.58 -13.37
C ILE A 99 11.88 -5.20 -13.03
N GLU A 100 12.16 -4.40 -14.05
CA GLU A 100 12.87 -3.15 -13.89
C GLU A 100 11.97 -1.92 -13.95
N TYR A 101 12.12 -1.02 -12.98
CA TYR A 101 11.44 0.27 -13.01
C TYR A 101 12.26 1.30 -13.79
N SER A 102 11.72 1.81 -14.90
CA SER A 102 12.39 2.84 -15.71
C SER A 102 11.95 4.26 -15.35
N TYR A 103 12.92 5.09 -14.96
CA TYR A 103 12.71 6.52 -14.68
C TYR A 103 12.74 7.41 -15.93
N SER A 104 13.19 6.89 -17.07
CA SER A 104 13.43 7.67 -18.29
C SER A 104 12.53 7.26 -19.46
N SER A 105 11.85 6.12 -19.36
CA SER A 105 11.02 5.57 -20.44
C SER A 105 9.54 5.87 -20.24
N LEU A 106 8.85 6.15 -21.35
CA LEU A 106 7.39 6.31 -21.41
C LEU A 106 6.68 4.98 -21.70
N SER A 107 7.30 4.11 -22.50
CA SER A 107 6.67 2.92 -23.07
C SER A 107 7.36 1.60 -22.71
N GLN A 108 8.64 1.65 -22.34
CA GLN A 108 9.48 0.50 -21.98
C GLN A 108 9.85 0.60 -20.50
N ASN A 109 8.83 0.45 -19.64
CA ASN A 109 8.99 0.33 -18.21
C ASN A 109 8.38 -1.00 -17.79
N GLU A 110 9.21 -1.97 -17.44
CA GLU A 110 8.77 -3.34 -17.17
C GLU A 110 7.90 -3.42 -15.92
N ALA A 111 8.16 -2.60 -14.90
CA ALA A 111 7.30 -2.51 -13.72
C ALA A 111 5.87 -2.08 -14.07
N LEU A 112 5.69 -1.13 -15.00
CA LEU A 112 4.36 -0.75 -15.49
C LEU A 112 3.77 -1.84 -16.39
N ARG A 113 4.58 -2.42 -17.29
CA ARG A 113 4.15 -3.52 -18.16
C ARG A 113 3.78 -4.78 -17.39
N ALA A 114 4.37 -5.01 -16.22
CA ALA A 114 4.04 -6.14 -15.36
C ALA A 114 2.57 -6.12 -14.95
N TRP A 115 2.05 -4.96 -14.55
CA TRP A 115 0.63 -4.80 -14.24
C TRP A 115 -0.25 -5.07 -15.47
N GLN A 116 0.13 -4.56 -16.63
CA GLN A 116 -0.57 -4.83 -17.87
C GLN A 116 -0.55 -6.32 -18.24
N HIS A 117 0.61 -6.98 -18.16
CA HIS A 117 0.76 -8.40 -18.48
C HIS A 117 -0.08 -9.28 -17.55
N LEU A 118 -0.09 -8.99 -16.24
CA LEU A 118 -0.91 -9.71 -15.26
C LEU A 118 -2.42 -9.53 -15.55
N SER A 119 -2.83 -8.31 -15.91
CA SER A 119 -4.23 -8.01 -16.27
C SER A 119 -4.65 -8.71 -17.57
N LEU A 120 -3.84 -8.62 -18.63
CA LEU A 120 -4.10 -9.29 -19.92
C LEU A 120 -4.05 -10.82 -19.81
N ALA A 121 -3.28 -11.35 -18.86
CA ALA A 121 -3.28 -12.77 -18.54
C ALA A 121 -4.51 -13.23 -17.73
N GLY A 122 -5.33 -12.30 -17.26
CA GLY A 122 -6.50 -12.57 -16.41
C GLY A 122 -6.14 -12.99 -14.99
N MET A 123 -4.94 -12.66 -14.51
CA MET A 123 -4.42 -13.06 -13.20
C MET A 123 -4.71 -12.03 -12.10
N ILE A 124 -4.99 -10.79 -12.49
CA ILE A 124 -5.44 -9.73 -11.58
C ILE A 124 -6.66 -9.01 -12.17
N ILE A 125 -7.45 -8.40 -11.29
CA ILE A 125 -8.59 -7.57 -11.67
C ILE A 125 -8.08 -6.17 -12.07
N GLY A 126 -8.72 -5.60 -13.10
CA GLY A 126 -8.42 -4.27 -13.63
C GLY A 126 -7.87 -4.33 -15.04
N SER A 127 -7.64 -3.15 -15.62
CA SER A 127 -7.00 -2.96 -16.92
C SER A 127 -5.98 -1.85 -16.76
N TYR A 128 -4.72 -2.15 -17.04
CA TYR A 128 -3.61 -1.23 -16.84
C TYR A 128 -2.94 -0.91 -18.17
N THR A 129 -2.58 0.35 -18.39
CA THR A 129 -2.05 0.81 -19.68
C THR A 129 -0.63 0.30 -19.97
N GLY A 130 0.13 -0.04 -18.93
CA GLY A 130 1.53 -0.47 -19.04
C GLY A 130 2.50 0.64 -19.47
N VAL A 131 2.02 1.88 -19.62
CA VAL A 131 2.78 3.04 -20.10
C VAL A 131 2.46 4.28 -19.28
N THR A 132 3.24 5.32 -19.47
CA THR A 132 3.06 6.63 -18.83
C THR A 132 3.28 7.76 -19.82
N ASP A 133 2.65 8.91 -19.61
CA ASP A 133 2.88 10.13 -20.40
C ASP A 133 4.00 11.00 -19.80
N LEU A 134 4.41 10.73 -18.55
CA LEU A 134 5.55 11.35 -17.88
C LEU A 134 6.51 10.27 -17.37
N ALA A 135 7.74 10.28 -17.90
CA ALA A 135 8.76 9.28 -17.58
C ALA A 135 8.95 9.13 -16.06
N GLY A 136 9.04 7.88 -15.61
CA GLY A 136 9.16 7.53 -14.21
C GLY A 136 7.89 7.68 -13.38
N THR A 137 6.76 8.16 -13.93
CA THR A 137 5.52 8.37 -13.17
C THR A 137 4.58 7.17 -13.19
N THR A 138 4.11 6.78 -12.00
CA THR A 138 3.00 5.83 -11.84
C THR A 138 1.70 6.57 -11.52
N TYR A 139 0.70 6.37 -12.38
CA TYR A 139 -0.67 6.83 -12.18
C TYR A 139 -1.51 5.69 -11.58
N ILE A 140 -1.81 5.83 -10.29
CA ILE A 140 -2.59 4.88 -9.51
C ILE A 140 -3.98 4.69 -10.15
N GLY A 141 -4.36 3.44 -10.40
CA GLY A 141 -5.61 3.07 -11.07
C GLY A 141 -5.59 3.17 -12.59
N VAL A 142 -4.48 3.62 -13.20
CA VAL A 142 -4.32 3.75 -14.65
C VAL A 142 -3.24 2.82 -15.19
N ASN A 143 -2.02 2.93 -14.67
CA ASN A 143 -0.89 2.09 -15.09
C ASN A 143 -0.34 1.21 -13.94
N ALA A 144 -0.94 1.31 -12.76
CA ALA A 144 -0.73 0.40 -11.64
C ALA A 144 -2.01 0.24 -10.80
N PRO A 145 -2.16 -0.84 -10.03
CA PRO A 145 -3.30 -1.06 -9.14
C PRO A 145 -3.41 0.00 -8.04
N MET A 146 -4.65 0.29 -7.68
CA MET A 146 -4.98 1.10 -6.51
C MET A 146 -5.19 0.20 -5.30
N ALA A 147 -4.44 0.45 -4.25
CA ALA A 147 -4.58 -0.24 -2.97
C ALA A 147 -5.92 0.09 -2.31
N GLN A 148 -6.51 -0.88 -1.63
CA GLN A 148 -7.66 -0.68 -0.75
C GLN A 148 -7.33 0.28 0.40
N TYR A 149 -6.10 0.19 0.93
CA TYR A 149 -5.59 1.10 1.94
C TYR A 149 -5.42 2.51 1.38
N ASN A 150 -6.26 3.45 1.83
CA ASN A 150 -6.18 4.89 1.55
C ASN A 150 -5.97 5.28 0.07
N LYS A 151 -6.40 4.42 -0.87
CA LYS A 151 -6.28 4.64 -2.32
C LYS A 151 -4.85 4.92 -2.77
N LYS A 152 -3.88 4.24 -2.14
CA LYS A 152 -2.44 4.32 -2.45
C LYS A 152 -2.06 3.42 -3.62
N GLY A 153 -0.80 3.44 -4.03
CA GLY A 153 -0.33 2.75 -5.23
C GLY A 153 0.57 1.57 -4.92
N TRP A 154 0.51 0.55 -5.77
CA TRP A 154 1.46 -0.55 -5.80
C TRP A 154 2.47 -0.37 -6.93
N SER A 155 3.71 -0.79 -6.72
CA SER A 155 4.75 -0.81 -7.76
C SER A 155 5.64 -2.04 -7.63
N PHE A 156 6.16 -2.49 -8.76
CA PHE A 156 7.30 -3.40 -8.78
C PHE A 156 8.58 -2.59 -8.61
N GLN A 157 9.52 -3.14 -7.84
CA GLN A 157 10.86 -2.60 -7.65
C GLN A 157 11.87 -3.74 -7.56
N ASN A 158 13.12 -3.38 -7.80
CA ASN A 158 14.26 -4.25 -7.60
C ASN A 158 15.41 -3.47 -6.96
N GLU A 159 16.15 -4.12 -6.08
CA GLU A 159 17.30 -3.51 -5.41
C GLU A 159 18.32 -4.57 -4.99
N VAL A 160 19.60 -4.21 -4.93
CA VAL A 160 20.62 -5.05 -4.30
C VAL A 160 20.63 -4.81 -2.79
N ARG A 161 20.13 -5.77 -2.03
CA ARG A 161 20.08 -5.76 -0.56
C ARG A 161 21.05 -6.78 0.01
N TYR A 162 22.00 -6.30 0.81
CA TYR A 162 23.00 -7.16 1.47
C TYR A 162 23.70 -8.15 0.51
N SER A 163 24.02 -7.70 -0.70
CA SER A 163 24.65 -8.48 -1.78
C SER A 163 23.75 -9.49 -2.50
N HIS A 164 22.43 -9.39 -2.32
CA HIS A 164 21.44 -10.18 -3.05
C HIS A 164 20.54 -9.26 -3.87
N LEU A 165 20.29 -9.60 -5.13
CA LEU A 165 19.30 -8.89 -5.92
C LEU A 165 17.91 -9.35 -5.46
N GLU A 166 17.15 -8.44 -4.87
CA GLU A 166 15.78 -8.69 -4.43
C GLU A 166 14.81 -7.96 -5.37
N GLN A 167 13.66 -8.59 -5.60
CA GLN A 167 12.52 -8.00 -6.29
C GLN A 167 11.32 -8.03 -5.37
N TYR A 168 10.64 -6.89 -5.26
CA TYR A 168 9.62 -6.66 -4.26
C TYR A 168 8.47 -5.82 -4.80
N LEU A 169 7.33 -5.95 -4.14
CA LEU A 169 6.17 -5.09 -4.32
C LEU A 169 6.24 -3.97 -3.28
N GLU A 170 6.23 -2.73 -3.73
CA GLU A 170 6.22 -1.55 -2.87
C GLU A 170 4.81 -0.95 -2.82
N ILE A 171 4.37 -0.53 -1.63
CA ILE A 171 3.15 0.27 -1.46
C ILE A 171 3.49 1.65 -0.87
N GLY A 172 3.05 2.70 -1.56
CA GLY A 172 3.30 4.07 -1.16
C GLY A 172 2.38 5.08 -1.82
N GLY A 173 2.61 6.36 -1.52
CA GLY A 173 1.83 7.48 -2.03
C GLY A 173 2.34 7.96 -3.39
N PRO A 174 1.46 8.58 -4.21
CA PRO A 174 1.82 9.01 -5.55
C PRO A 174 2.82 10.17 -5.54
N ARG A 175 3.81 10.13 -6.43
CA ARG A 175 4.78 11.22 -6.67
C ARG A 175 5.00 11.39 -8.16
N LEU A 176 4.95 12.64 -8.65
CA LEU A 176 5.17 12.93 -10.07
C LEU A 176 6.63 12.69 -10.43
N GLY A 177 6.88 11.95 -11.51
CA GLY A 177 8.22 11.54 -11.96
C GLY A 177 8.80 10.35 -11.20
N PHE A 178 8.03 9.71 -10.32
CA PHE A 178 8.50 8.62 -9.46
C PHE A 178 7.45 7.49 -9.35
N PRO A 179 7.88 6.28 -8.93
CA PRO A 179 6.96 5.27 -8.42
C PRO A 179 6.17 5.79 -7.22
N PRO A 180 5.07 5.12 -6.82
CA PRO A 180 4.29 5.48 -5.65
C PRO A 180 5.05 5.09 -4.37
N ASN A 181 6.09 5.86 -4.03
CA ASN A 181 6.99 5.58 -2.91
C ASN A 181 6.95 6.66 -1.81
N ASP A 182 5.91 7.50 -1.78
CA ASP A 182 5.71 8.40 -0.63
C ASP A 182 5.29 7.64 0.62
N SER A 183 5.79 8.05 1.80
CA SER A 183 5.46 7.37 3.05
C SER A 183 3.96 7.50 3.37
N ILE A 184 3.31 6.38 3.70
CA ILE A 184 1.84 6.30 3.85
C ILE A 184 1.37 5.65 5.15
N LEU A 185 2.30 5.05 5.90
CA LEU A 185 2.00 4.26 7.09
C LEU A 185 2.72 4.86 8.30
N PRO A 186 2.02 5.15 9.40
CA PRO A 186 2.67 5.36 10.67
C PRO A 186 3.56 4.17 11.02
N THR A 187 4.71 4.43 11.62
CA THR A 187 5.68 3.37 11.95
C THR A 187 5.09 2.22 12.76
N ILE A 188 4.18 2.50 13.71
CA ILE A 188 3.51 1.47 14.51
C ILE A 188 2.63 0.53 13.66
N ASP A 189 2.03 1.06 12.60
CA ASP A 189 1.17 0.29 11.70
C ASP A 189 2.02 -0.58 10.78
N ALA A 190 3.15 -0.05 10.30
CA ALA A 190 4.16 -0.82 9.55
C ALA A 190 4.70 -2.00 10.38
N TYR A 191 5.13 -1.73 11.63
CA TYR A 191 5.55 -2.78 12.58
C TYR A 191 4.48 -3.85 12.79
N SER A 192 3.21 -3.45 12.90
CA SER A 192 2.12 -4.42 13.11
C SER A 192 1.88 -5.35 11.92
N ILE A 193 2.18 -4.89 10.70
CA ILE A 193 2.09 -5.68 9.47
C ILE A 193 3.28 -6.63 9.37
N ASP A 194 4.49 -6.09 9.54
CA ASP A 194 5.75 -6.84 9.53
C ASP A 194 5.72 -7.98 10.57
N ASN A 195 5.47 -7.67 11.84
CA ASN A 195 5.39 -8.68 12.92
C ASN A 195 4.24 -9.70 12.72
N LYS A 196 3.30 -9.45 11.81
CA LYS A 196 2.25 -10.41 11.44
C LYS A 196 2.71 -11.40 10.35
N ILE A 197 3.65 -11.00 9.52
CA ILE A 197 4.16 -11.78 8.39
C ILE A 197 5.45 -12.49 8.77
N ASP A 198 6.38 -11.80 9.42
CA ASP A 198 7.69 -12.34 9.79
C ASP A 198 8.21 -11.84 11.15
N ASP A 199 9.19 -10.93 11.20
CA ASP A 199 10.09 -10.79 12.37
C ASP A 199 9.97 -9.46 13.13
N GLY A 200 9.22 -8.51 12.60
CA GLY A 200 9.03 -7.19 13.19
C GLY A 200 10.23 -6.27 13.01
N TYR A 201 11.20 -6.62 12.16
CA TYR A 201 12.37 -5.81 11.86
C TYR A 201 12.30 -5.27 10.42
N PRO A 202 12.25 -3.93 10.24
CA PRO A 202 12.02 -3.24 8.96
C PRO A 202 13.08 -3.49 7.88
N ARG A 203 14.20 -4.14 8.20
CA ARG A 203 15.31 -4.38 7.28
C ARG A 203 15.71 -5.85 7.22
N ASN A 204 14.79 -6.73 7.53
CA ASN A 204 15.04 -8.15 7.51
C ASN A 204 13.80 -8.91 7.03
N GLY A 205 13.98 -10.16 6.62
CA GLY A 205 12.85 -11.00 6.22
C GLY A 205 12.28 -10.68 4.83
N LEU A 206 10.98 -10.91 4.72
CA LEU A 206 10.13 -10.76 3.53
C LEU A 206 9.44 -9.39 3.49
N VAL A 207 9.21 -8.76 4.64
CA VAL A 207 8.57 -7.44 4.74
C VAL A 207 9.57 -6.43 5.23
N TRP A 208 9.76 -5.37 4.45
CA TRP A 208 10.67 -4.30 4.80
C TRP A 208 9.91 -3.00 4.98
N GLY A 209 10.31 -2.25 5.99
CA GLY A 209 9.89 -0.88 6.23
C GLY A 209 10.95 0.05 5.68
N ALA A 210 10.60 0.82 4.66
CA ALA A 210 11.50 1.81 4.07
C ALA A 210 10.94 3.23 4.21
N THR A 211 11.76 4.22 3.86
CA THR A 211 11.38 5.63 3.79
C THR A 211 12.01 6.24 2.56
N ILE A 212 11.43 7.30 2.02
CA ILE A 212 12.11 8.11 1.01
C ILE A 212 13.45 8.61 1.57
N TYR A 213 14.50 8.52 0.75
CA TYR A 213 15.80 9.13 1.01
C TYR A 213 15.66 10.61 1.38
N GLY A 214 16.17 10.99 2.55
CA GLY A 214 16.26 12.39 3.00
C GLY A 214 15.14 12.86 3.93
N PHE A 215 14.23 11.99 4.39
CA PHE A 215 13.23 12.36 5.40
C PHE A 215 13.78 12.21 6.84
N PRO A 216 13.81 13.29 7.67
CA PRO A 216 14.19 13.19 9.07
C PRO A 216 13.11 12.45 9.88
N GLY A 217 13.52 11.49 10.73
CA GLY A 217 12.60 10.68 11.54
C GLY A 217 12.09 9.42 10.85
N GLY A 218 12.86 8.84 9.93
CA GLY A 218 12.49 7.71 9.07
C GLY A 218 11.91 6.46 9.76
N CYS A 219 11.55 5.47 8.93
CA CYS A 219 10.84 4.27 9.36
C CYS A 219 11.55 3.47 10.47
N TYR A 220 12.88 3.50 10.49
CA TYR A 220 13.71 2.75 11.43
C TYR A 220 14.98 3.54 11.81
N PHE A 221 15.57 3.21 12.95
CA PHE A 221 16.88 3.72 13.35
C PHE A 221 17.51 2.80 14.41
N PRO A 222 18.83 2.50 14.38
CA PRO A 222 19.84 2.94 13.39
C PRO A 222 19.74 2.17 12.06
N ASP A 223 20.64 2.42 11.09
CA ASP A 223 20.62 1.72 9.79
C ASP A 223 21.25 0.31 9.87
N THR A 224 20.60 -0.61 10.59
CA THR A 224 21.04 -2.00 10.81
C THR A 224 19.92 -3.01 10.52
N THR A 225 20.25 -4.27 10.21
CA THR A 225 19.26 -5.34 9.95
C THR A 225 18.31 -5.60 11.12
N THR A 226 18.78 -5.43 12.35
CA THR A 226 18.01 -5.61 13.59
C THR A 226 17.50 -4.29 14.18
N ALA A 227 17.51 -3.22 13.39
CA ALA A 227 17.02 -1.92 13.83
C ALA A 227 15.54 -2.02 14.16
N PRO A 228 15.08 -1.48 15.31
CA PRO A 228 13.65 -1.39 15.54
C PRO A 228 13.04 -0.32 14.62
N TYR A 229 11.76 -0.50 14.34
CA TYR A 229 10.89 0.58 13.90
C TYR A 229 10.94 1.78 14.86
N THR A 230 10.94 3.00 14.34
CA THR A 230 10.95 4.23 15.16
C THR A 230 9.67 4.40 15.97
N THR A 231 9.79 4.80 17.23
CA THR A 231 8.64 5.02 18.12
C THR A 231 8.13 6.46 18.13
N ASP A 232 8.78 7.36 17.38
CA ASP A 232 8.35 8.75 17.25
C ASP A 232 7.08 8.85 16.38
N ALA A 233 5.93 8.83 17.05
CA ALA A 233 4.61 8.94 16.44
C ALA A 233 4.36 10.28 15.72
N THR A 234 5.22 11.28 15.92
CA THR A 234 5.09 12.60 15.27
C THR A 234 5.81 12.70 13.93
N ASN A 235 6.80 11.83 13.65
CA ASN A 235 7.62 11.92 12.43
C ASN A 235 7.85 10.58 11.70
N GLY A 236 7.59 9.44 12.35
CA GLY A 236 7.79 8.11 11.77
C GLY A 236 6.73 7.75 10.73
N SER A 237 7.09 7.83 9.45
CA SER A 237 6.26 7.35 8.35
C SER A 237 7.05 6.40 7.44
N CYS A 238 6.45 5.26 7.11
CA CYS A 238 7.02 4.19 6.32
C CYS A 238 6.29 4.02 4.99
N ILE A 239 7.02 3.50 4.02
CA ILE A 239 6.50 2.64 2.96
C ILE A 239 6.74 1.18 3.38
N LEU A 240 5.99 0.25 2.79
CA LEU A 240 6.22 -1.18 2.97
C LEU A 240 6.60 -1.83 1.66
N GLU A 241 7.53 -2.77 1.74
CA GLU A 241 8.09 -3.50 0.63
C GLU A 241 7.96 -5.00 0.92
N PHE A 242 7.35 -5.74 0.00
CA PHE A 242 7.06 -7.16 0.14
C PHE A 242 7.91 -7.93 -0.87
N THR A 243 8.97 -8.57 -0.40
CA THR A 243 9.88 -9.33 -1.26
C THR A 243 9.21 -10.61 -1.75
N PHE A 244 9.06 -10.74 -3.07
CA PHE A 244 8.55 -11.96 -3.71
C PHE A 244 9.66 -12.80 -4.33
N ARG A 245 10.86 -12.25 -4.55
CA ARG A 245 12.00 -12.99 -5.13
C ARG A 245 13.34 -12.49 -4.60
N LYS A 246 14.24 -13.44 -4.31
CA LYS A 246 15.65 -13.18 -3.94
C LYS A 246 16.57 -13.98 -4.85
N ASN A 247 17.30 -13.30 -5.72
CA ASN A 247 18.31 -13.88 -6.59
C ASN A 247 19.67 -13.85 -5.86
N ARG A 248 20.39 -14.97 -5.89
CA ARG A 248 21.74 -15.10 -5.31
C ARG A 248 22.83 -14.71 -6.29
#